data_AF-A0A918B8X2-F1
#
_entry.id   AF-A0A918B8X2-F1
#
_cell.length_a   1.000
_cell.length_b   1.000
_cell.length_c   1.000
_cell.angle_alpha   90.00
_cell.angle_beta   90.00
_cell.angle_gamma   90.00
#
_symmetry.space_group_name_H-M   'P 1'
#
loop_
_entity.id
_entity.type
_entity.pdbx_description
1 polymer ?
#
loop_
_entity_poly.entity_id
_entity_poly.type
_entity_poly.pdbx_seq_one_letter_code
_entity_poly.pdbx_strand_id
1 'polypeptide(L)'
;MMWGSNVPVTRTPDAHWMVEARYRGQKVVVVSPDYADATKFADEWLHPHPGTDAALAMAMGHVVLSEFFVRRSAPCFEEYVRRFTELPFLVEVEADGCGDVFVPGEFVTGGDARGGRRRRPVEARPPRRRLRAARRAERHPRRPLVPAR
;
A
#
# COMPACT_ATOMS: atom_id res chain seq x y z
N MET A 1 7.26 16.00 3.43
CA MET A 1 6.09 15.78 2.56
C MET A 1 4.85 15.80 3.42
N MET A 2 3.84 16.55 3.03
CA MET A 2 2.53 16.57 3.65
C MET A 2 1.56 15.85 2.73
N TRP A 3 1.05 14.70 3.15
CA TRP A 3 0.17 13.88 2.31
C TRP A 3 -1.19 13.77 2.99
N GLY A 4 -2.24 14.27 2.34
CA GLY A 4 -3.61 14.19 2.84
C GLY A 4 -3.82 14.89 4.19
N SER A 5 -2.95 15.85 4.55
CA SER A 5 -3.00 16.54 5.85
C SER A 5 -2.90 18.05 5.68
N ASN A 6 -3.98 18.75 6.05
CA ASN A 6 -4.01 20.21 6.06
C ASN A 6 -3.52 20.77 7.41
N VAL A 7 -2.20 20.69 7.64
CA VAL A 7 -1.55 21.05 8.92
C VAL A 7 -1.92 22.45 9.46
N PRO A 8 -1.96 23.53 8.66
CA PRO A 8 -2.34 24.84 9.17
C PRO A 8 -3.74 24.90 9.81
N VAL A 9 -4.64 24.02 9.39
CA VAL A 9 -6.02 23.96 9.88
C VAL A 9 -6.18 22.90 10.97
N THR A 10 -5.62 21.70 10.79
CA THR A 10 -5.85 20.57 11.69
C THR A 10 -4.80 20.43 12.79
N ARG A 11 -3.67 21.14 12.65
CA ARG A 11 -2.53 21.16 13.58
C ARG A 11 -1.95 22.58 13.68
N THR A 12 -2.83 23.57 13.80
CA THR A 12 -2.49 24.99 13.87
C THR A 12 -1.34 25.32 14.84
N PRO A 13 -1.29 24.81 16.09
CA PRO A 13 -0.18 25.15 16.99
C PRO A 13 1.17 24.67 16.47
N ASP A 14 1.22 23.59 15.69
CA ASP A 14 2.45 23.01 15.15
C ASP A 14 2.82 23.55 13.76
N ALA A 15 1.92 24.30 13.12
CA ALA A 15 2.08 24.71 11.73
C ALA A 15 3.31 25.62 11.49
N HIS A 16 3.73 26.35 12.52
CA HIS A 16 4.93 27.20 12.46
C HIS A 16 6.20 26.38 12.17
N TRP A 17 6.31 25.15 12.69
CA TRP A 17 7.47 24.29 12.46
C TRP A 17 7.72 23.98 10.99
N MET A 18 6.65 23.80 10.21
CA MET A 18 6.75 23.58 8.77
C MET A 18 7.34 24.79 8.05
N VAL A 19 6.87 25.99 8.40
CA VAL A 19 7.33 27.24 7.79
C VAL A 19 8.78 27.53 8.17
N GLU A 20 9.14 27.31 9.43
CA GLU A 20 10.51 27.44 9.91
C GLU A 20 11.47 26.44 9.26
N ALA A 21 11.04 25.18 9.09
CA ALA A 21 11.83 24.18 8.38
C ALA A 21 12.13 24.61 6.93
N ARG A 22 11.16 25.23 6.25
CA ARG A 22 11.35 25.78 4.91
C ARG A 22 12.39 26.90 4.89
N TYR A 23 12.37 27.80 5.87
CA TYR A 23 13.41 28.84 6.01
C TYR A 23 14.80 28.25 6.29
N ARG A 24 14.88 27.05 6.85
CA ARG A 24 16.15 26.29 7.03
C ARG A 24 16.55 25.48 5.79
N GLY A 25 15.88 25.67 4.65
CA GLY A 25 16.21 25.02 3.38
C GLY A 25 15.55 23.66 3.17
N GLN A 26 14.64 23.23 4.06
CA GLN A 26 13.93 21.97 3.86
C GLN A 26 12.84 22.11 2.79
N LYS A 27 12.87 21.25 1.77
CA LYS A 27 11.84 21.20 0.73
C LYS A 27 10.51 20.69 1.30
N VAL A 28 9.44 21.42 1.06
CA VAL A 28 8.06 21.09 1.44
C VAL A 28 7.27 20.74 0.20
N VAL A 29 6.77 19.50 0.15
CA VAL A 29 5.88 19.00 -0.92
C VAL A 29 4.53 18.68 -0.30
N VAL A 30 3.46 19.20 -0.88
CA VAL A 30 2.07 18.91 -0.49
C VAL A 30 1.43 18.00 -1.53
N VAL A 31 0.83 16.90 -1.06
CA VAL A 31 0.04 15.96 -1.85
C VAL A 31 -1.41 16.04 -1.36
N SER A 32 -2.27 16.68 -2.15
CA SER A 32 -3.69 16.84 -1.86
C SER A 32 -4.48 17.03 -3.16
N PRO A 33 -5.68 16.44 -3.29
CA PRO A 33 -6.49 16.57 -4.50
C PRO A 33 -6.97 18.01 -4.75
N ASP A 34 -7.17 18.77 -3.67
CA ASP A 34 -7.57 20.17 -3.67
C ASP A 34 -6.41 21.10 -3.26
N TYR A 35 -6.55 22.38 -3.58
CA TYR A 35 -5.60 23.41 -3.16
C TYR A 35 -5.85 23.79 -1.69
N ALA A 36 -5.44 22.91 -0.78
CA ALA A 36 -5.62 23.08 0.66
C ALA A 36 -4.79 24.25 1.22
N ASP A 37 -5.14 24.75 2.41
CA ASP A 37 -4.41 25.86 3.07
C ASP A 37 -2.92 25.58 3.28
N ALA A 38 -2.56 24.31 3.46
CA ALA A 38 -1.18 23.85 3.49
C ALA A 38 -0.39 24.16 2.21
N THR A 39 -1.05 24.10 1.05
CA THR A 39 -0.43 24.17 -0.28
C THR A 39 0.25 25.51 -0.52
N LYS A 40 -0.30 26.59 0.03
CA LYS A 40 0.31 27.94 -0.09
C LYS A 40 1.71 28.03 0.55
N PHE A 41 2.04 27.11 1.45
CA PHE A 41 3.33 27.03 2.11
C PHE A 41 4.27 26.00 1.47
N ALA A 42 3.85 25.29 0.43
CA ALA A 42 4.66 24.29 -0.24
C ALA A 42 5.63 24.90 -1.27
N ASP A 43 6.71 24.18 -1.58
CA ASP A 43 7.53 24.42 -2.77
C ASP A 43 6.89 23.76 -4.00
N GLU A 44 6.29 22.58 -3.82
CA GLU A 44 5.60 21.83 -4.88
C GLU A 44 4.27 21.27 -4.39
N TRP A 45 3.30 21.23 -5.32
CA TRP A 45 1.98 20.65 -5.10
C TRP A 45 1.71 19.53 -6.10
N LEU A 46 1.36 18.35 -5.59
CA LEU A 46 0.83 17.26 -6.38
C LEU A 46 -0.66 17.08 -6.08
N HIS A 47 -1.45 17.01 -7.13
CA HIS A 47 -2.92 16.91 -7.07
C HIS A 47 -3.42 15.59 -7.68
N PRO A 48 -3.21 14.44 -7.00
CA PRO A 48 -3.76 13.17 -7.47
C PRO A 48 -5.29 13.16 -7.37
N HIS A 49 -5.94 12.33 -8.19
CA HIS A 49 -7.38 12.11 -8.02
C HIS A 49 -7.67 11.51 -6.63
N PRO A 50 -8.76 11.93 -5.95
CA PRO A 50 -9.08 11.44 -4.61
C PRO A 50 -9.09 9.91 -4.51
N GLY A 51 -8.37 9.37 -3.52
CA GLY A 51 -8.29 7.93 -3.28
C GLY A 51 -7.31 7.17 -4.18
N THR A 52 -6.58 7.86 -5.06
CA THR A 52 -5.55 7.25 -5.94
C THR A 52 -4.13 7.41 -5.41
N ASP A 53 -3.96 7.90 -4.18
CA ASP A 53 -2.67 8.13 -3.52
C ASP A 53 -1.80 6.87 -3.46
N ALA A 54 -2.42 5.70 -3.30
CA ALA A 54 -1.71 4.41 -3.32
C ALA A 54 -0.99 4.16 -4.66
N ALA A 55 -1.57 4.59 -5.79
CA ALA A 55 -0.92 4.45 -7.09
C ALA A 55 0.33 5.34 -7.19
N LEU A 56 0.25 6.57 -6.69
CA LEU A 56 1.39 7.48 -6.59
C LEU A 56 2.48 6.90 -5.69
N ALA A 57 2.11 6.40 -4.50
CA ALA A 57 3.05 5.79 -3.55
C ALA A 57 3.73 4.55 -4.15
N MET A 58 2.99 3.70 -4.87
CA MET A 58 3.54 2.53 -5.56
C MET A 58 4.50 2.93 -6.68
N ALA A 59 4.19 4.00 -7.44
CA ALA A 59 5.10 4.52 -8.46
C ALA A 59 6.40 5.06 -7.85
N MET A 60 6.31 5.81 -6.74
CA MET A 60 7.49 6.27 -5.98
C MET A 60 8.31 5.08 -5.47
N GLY A 61 7.65 4.09 -4.86
CA GLY A 61 8.29 2.87 -4.36
C GLY A 61 8.98 2.08 -5.47
N HIS A 62 8.38 1.99 -6.65
CA HIS A 62 8.98 1.36 -7.83
C HIS A 62 10.30 2.04 -8.22
N VAL A 63 10.35 3.38 -8.25
CA VAL A 63 11.58 4.12 -8.57
C VAL A 63 12.63 3.89 -7.49
N VAL A 64 12.27 3.98 -6.21
CA VAL A 64 13.19 3.73 -5.09
C VAL A 64 13.80 2.32 -5.16
N LEU A 65 12.98 1.29 -5.35
CA LEU A 65 13.47 -0.09 -5.46
C LEU A 65 14.33 -0.30 -6.71
N SER A 66 13.85 0.17 -7.87
CA SER A 66 14.55 -0.02 -9.14
C SER A 66 15.90 0.68 -9.16
N GLU A 67 15.99 1.90 -8.62
CA GLU A 67 17.24 2.64 -8.62
C GLU A 67 18.18 2.19 -7.50
N PHE A 68 17.71 2.07 -6.26
CA PHE A 68 18.58 1.95 -5.08
C PHE A 68 18.78 0.52 -4.55
N PHE A 69 18.07 -0.46 -5.11
CA PHE A 69 18.27 -1.88 -4.79
C PHE A 69 18.64 -2.73 -6.01
N VAL A 70 18.23 -2.32 -7.23
CA VAL A 70 18.52 -3.09 -8.46
C VAL A 70 19.64 -2.47 -9.28
N ARG A 71 19.50 -1.20 -9.71
CA ARG A 71 20.49 -0.56 -10.60
C ARG A 71 21.77 -0.15 -9.88
N ARG A 72 21.63 0.44 -8.69
CA ARG A 72 22.73 0.63 -7.74
C ARG A 72 22.32 0.04 -6.41
N SER A 73 23.29 -0.49 -5.68
CA SER A 73 23.12 -0.89 -4.29
C SER A 73 23.45 0.30 -3.40
N ALA A 74 22.49 0.76 -2.60
CA ALA A 74 22.69 1.79 -1.60
C ALA A 74 22.89 1.16 -0.21
N PRO A 75 24.13 1.11 0.35
CA PRO A 75 24.42 0.31 1.54
C PRO A 75 23.54 0.64 2.76
N CYS A 76 23.27 1.93 2.98
CA CYS A 76 22.39 2.38 4.08
C CYS A 76 20.97 1.79 3.97
N PHE A 77 20.42 1.71 2.75
CA PHE A 77 19.07 1.19 2.54
C PHE A 77 19.02 -0.32 2.71
N GLU A 78 19.99 -1.04 2.14
CA GLU A 78 20.07 -2.50 2.28
C GLU A 78 20.29 -2.94 3.73
N GLU A 79 21.22 -2.29 4.43
CA GLU A 79 21.53 -2.59 5.82
C GLU A 79 20.32 -2.33 6.73
N TYR A 80 19.61 -1.22 6.51
CA TYR A 80 18.38 -0.89 7.24
C TYR A 80 17.29 -1.95 6.98
N VAL A 81 17.00 -2.22 5.71
CA VAL A 81 15.96 -3.17 5.30
C VAL A 81 16.24 -4.57 5.85
N ARG A 82 17.49 -5.01 5.83
CA ARG A 82 17.89 -6.32 6.33
C ARG A 82 17.74 -6.46 7.84
N ARG A 83 17.87 -5.37 8.60
CA ARG A 83 17.83 -5.39 10.07
C ARG A 83 16.45 -5.11 10.65
N PHE A 84 15.66 -4.25 10.01
CA PHE A 84 14.47 -3.66 10.60
C PHE A 84 13.17 -3.98 9.85
N THR A 85 13.23 -4.84 8.84
CA THR A 85 12.05 -5.23 8.06
C THR A 85 12.01 -6.73 7.79
N GLU A 86 10.84 -7.22 7.40
CA GLU A 86 10.60 -8.62 7.03
C GLU A 86 11.02 -8.95 5.59
N LEU A 87 11.55 -7.98 4.83
CA LEU A 87 11.95 -8.17 3.43
C LEU A 87 12.98 -9.30 3.19
N PRO A 88 13.96 -9.60 4.07
CA PRO A 88 14.90 -10.68 3.83
C PRO A 88 14.35 -12.07 4.17
N PHE A 89 13.13 -12.19 4.70
CA PHE A 89 12.57 -13.48 5.10
C PHE A 89 11.97 -14.24 3.92
N LEU A 90 12.11 -15.56 3.98
CA LEU A 90 11.59 -16.48 2.97
C LEU A 90 10.10 -16.73 3.20
N VAL A 91 9.33 -16.76 2.11
CA VAL A 91 7.91 -17.07 2.09
C VAL A 91 7.70 -18.28 1.19
N GLU A 92 6.89 -19.25 1.64
CA GLU A 92 6.48 -20.39 0.84
C GLU A 92 5.61 -19.93 -0.33
N VAL A 93 5.68 -20.65 -1.43
CA VAL A 93 4.91 -20.34 -2.63
C VAL A 93 4.11 -21.59 -3.00
N GLU A 94 2.79 -21.45 -2.99
CA GLU A 94 1.86 -22.55 -3.25
C GLU A 94 1.24 -22.38 -4.63
N ALA A 95 1.01 -23.49 -5.35
CA ALA A 95 0.20 -23.43 -6.56
C ALA A 95 -1.27 -23.19 -6.19
N ASP A 96 -1.95 -22.31 -6.92
CA ASP A 96 -3.40 -22.27 -6.91
C ASP A 96 -3.92 -23.63 -7.41
N GLY A 97 -5.13 -24.03 -7.03
CA GLY A 97 -5.67 -25.35 -7.37
C GLY A 97 -5.77 -25.67 -8.87
N CYS A 98 -5.41 -24.74 -9.77
CA CYS A 98 -5.31 -24.93 -11.21
C CYS A 98 -3.86 -25.21 -11.69
N GLY A 99 -2.84 -24.98 -10.86
CA GLY A 99 -1.42 -25.27 -11.16
C GLY A 99 -0.69 -24.19 -11.97
N ASP A 100 -1.41 -23.20 -12.49
CA ASP A 100 -0.87 -22.19 -13.41
C ASP A 100 -0.49 -20.87 -12.72
N VAL A 101 -0.96 -20.66 -11.49
CA VAL A 101 -0.71 -19.44 -10.72
C VAL A 101 -0.14 -19.81 -9.37
N PHE A 102 0.94 -19.14 -8.97
CA PHE A 102 1.53 -19.29 -7.65
C PHE A 102 1.06 -18.17 -6.72
N VAL A 103 0.74 -18.52 -5.47
CA VAL A 103 0.31 -17.59 -4.41
C VAL A 103 1.25 -17.65 -3.22
N PRO A 104 1.48 -16.52 -2.51
CA PRO A 104 2.29 -16.53 -1.30
C PRO A 104 1.58 -17.28 -0.16
N GLY A 105 2.30 -18.22 0.46
CA GLY A 105 1.91 -19.00 1.63
C GLY A 105 2.48 -18.43 2.93
N GLU A 106 2.87 -19.31 3.85
CA GLU A 106 3.43 -18.93 5.15
C GLU A 106 4.91 -18.53 5.09
N PHE A 107 5.39 -17.82 6.12
CA PHE A 107 6.83 -17.59 6.29
C PHE A 107 7.56 -18.90 6.63
N VAL A 108 8.72 -19.10 6.01
CA VAL A 108 9.55 -20.29 6.23
C VAL A 108 10.23 -20.19 7.60
N THR A 109 10.02 -21.19 8.45
CA THR A 109 10.72 -21.28 9.75
C THR A 109 11.98 -22.12 9.66
N GLY A 110 12.87 -22.00 10.65
CA GLY A 110 14.11 -22.80 10.70
C GLY A 110 13.87 -24.32 10.75
N GLY A 111 12.70 -24.77 11.22
CA GLY A 111 12.30 -26.18 11.17
C GLY A 111 11.93 -26.64 9.76
N ASP A 112 11.27 -25.77 8.99
CA ASP A 112 10.89 -26.07 7.60
C ASP A 112 12.14 -26.08 6.69
N ALA A 113 13.07 -25.13 6.90
CA ALA A 113 14.33 -25.04 6.15
C ALA A 113 15.29 -26.25 6.36
N ARG A 114 15.21 -26.93 7.51
CA ARG A 114 16.01 -28.13 7.83
C ARG A 114 15.33 -29.44 7.41
N GLY A 115 14.23 -29.37 6.65
CA GLY A 115 13.46 -30.54 6.21
C GLY A 115 12.58 -31.17 7.28
N GLY A 116 12.36 -30.47 8.40
CA GLY A 116 11.71 -31.01 9.61
C GLY A 116 10.19 -31.08 9.58
N ARG A 117 9.52 -30.68 8.50
CA ARG A 117 8.05 -30.68 8.43
C ARG A 117 7.53 -31.02 7.03
N ARG A 118 7.04 -32.25 6.85
CA ARG A 118 6.02 -32.56 5.83
C ARG A 118 4.67 -32.10 6.38
N ARG A 119 4.33 -30.82 6.24
CA ARG A 119 3.01 -30.32 6.65
C ARG A 119 1.95 -30.90 5.69
N ARG A 120 0.82 -31.33 6.25
CA ARG A 120 -0.33 -31.76 5.44
C ARG A 120 -0.84 -30.57 4.63
N PRO A 121 -1.38 -30.78 3.41
CA PRO A 121 -1.91 -29.68 2.61
C PRO A 121 -2.95 -28.94 3.44
N VAL A 122 -2.79 -27.62 3.56
CA VAL A 122 -3.89 -26.77 4.04
C VAL A 122 -5.06 -27.00 3.09
N GLU A 123 -6.18 -27.44 3.65
CA GLU A 123 -7.38 -27.77 2.90
C GLU A 123 -7.71 -26.62 1.93
N ALA A 124 -7.70 -26.93 0.64
CA ALA A 124 -7.76 -25.94 -0.43
C ALA A 124 -8.89 -24.94 -0.19
N ARG A 125 -8.55 -23.69 0.13
CA ARG A 125 -9.55 -22.65 0.32
C ARG A 125 -10.31 -22.50 -1.00
N PRO A 126 -11.65 -22.64 -1.01
CA PRO A 126 -12.39 -22.71 -2.26
C PRO A 126 -12.14 -21.45 -3.10
N PRO A 127 -12.00 -21.60 -4.43
CA PRO A 127 -11.60 -20.51 -5.30
C PRO A 127 -12.52 -19.30 -5.13
N ARG A 128 -11.92 -18.12 -4.89
CA ARG A 128 -12.58 -16.83 -4.60
C ARG A 128 -13.63 -16.42 -5.66
N ARG A 129 -13.66 -17.08 -6.83
CA ARG A 129 -14.68 -16.91 -7.86
C ARG A 129 -16.11 -17.18 -7.37
N ARG A 130 -16.32 -18.06 -6.38
CA ARG A 130 -17.67 -18.33 -5.83
C ARG A 130 -18.23 -17.21 -4.94
N LEU A 131 -17.38 -16.38 -4.34
CA LEU A 131 -17.81 -15.30 -3.44
C LEU A 131 -18.39 -14.07 -4.16
N ARG A 132 -17.99 -13.81 -5.43
CA ARG A 132 -18.60 -12.74 -6.23
C ARG A 132 -19.97 -13.12 -6.81
N ALA A 133 -20.18 -14.39 -7.14
CA ALA A 133 -21.48 -14.86 -7.64
C ALA A 133 -22.54 -14.88 -6.53
N ALA A 134 -22.19 -15.36 -5.33
CA ALA A 134 -23.11 -15.39 -4.18
C ALA A 134 -23.52 -13.98 -3.71
N ARG A 135 -22.56 -13.03 -3.62
CA ARG A 135 -22.87 -11.65 -3.22
C ARG A 135 -23.65 -10.84 -4.26
N ARG A 136 -23.70 -11.28 -5.52
CA ARG A 136 -24.50 -10.64 -6.58
C ARG A 136 -25.93 -11.19 -6.64
N ALA A 137 -26.16 -12.40 -6.14
CA ALA A 137 -27.50 -13.01 -6.03
C ALA A 137 -28.32 -12.46 -4.85
N GLU A 138 -27.67 -11.99 -3.78
CA GLU A 138 -28.34 -11.50 -2.56
C GLU A 138 -28.77 -10.01 -2.63
N ARG A 139 -28.41 -9.27 -3.68
CA ARG A 139 -28.73 -7.83 -3.84
C ARG A 139 -29.78 -7.57 -4.93
N HIS A 140 -30.97 -8.18 -4.84
CA HIS A 140 -32.20 -7.56 -5.36
C HIS A 140 -33.48 -8.38 -5.06
N PRO A 141 -34.34 -7.95 -4.12
CA PRO A 141 -35.77 -8.16 -4.28
C PRO A 141 -36.29 -7.05 -5.21
N ARG A 142 -36.86 -7.43 -6.36
CA ARG A 142 -37.60 -6.52 -7.24
C ARG A 142 -38.81 -5.99 -6.46
N ARG A 143 -38.82 -4.70 -6.10
CA ARG A 143 -40.02 -4.01 -5.65
C ARG A 143 -40.99 -3.90 -6.84
N PRO A 144 -42.26 -4.35 -6.72
CA PRO A 144 -43.24 -4.10 -7.77
C PRO A 144 -43.57 -2.61 -7.82
N LEU A 145 -43.59 -2.07 -9.05
CA LEU A 145 -44.01 -0.70 -9.35
C LEU A 145 -45.52 -0.55 -9.07
N VAL A 146 -45.87 0.43 -8.24
CA VAL A 146 -47.25 0.86 -8.02
C VAL A 146 -47.64 1.80 -9.18
N PRO A 147 -48.78 1.60 -9.86
CA PRO A 147 -49.21 2.50 -10.92
C PRO A 147 -49.72 3.82 -10.32
N ALA A 148 -49.20 4.93 -10.84
CA ALA A 148 -49.67 6.27 -10.49
C ALA A 148 -51.12 6.48 -10.96
N ARG A 149 -51.94 7.08 -10.10
CA ARG A 149 -53.23 7.67 -10.45
C ARG A 149 -53.02 9.11 -10.89
#